data_AF-A0A929BJR7-F1
#
_entry.id   AF-A0A929BJR7-F1
#
_cell.length_a   1.000
_cell.length_b   1.000
_cell.length_c   1.000
_cell.angle_alpha   90.00
_cell.angle_beta   90.00
_cell.angle_gamma   90.00
#
_symmetry.space_group_name_H-M   'P 1'
#
loop_
_entity.id
_entity.type
_entity.pdbx_description
1 polymer ?
#
loop_
_entity_poly.entity_id
_entity_poly.type
_entity_poly.pdbx_seq_one_letter_code
_entity_poly.pdbx_strand_id
1 'polypeptide(L)'
;MSVEVKEGEELFERVRPLRPGDVILRRKRPRRKLRVLPNIPAMVMFLKDVSARTPLIPLLLSLVGLWLLFSFGLYLAERGVSEQLTSYGDALWWSFGAMHTMGVNNPGPVTVVGRVIGGIWGIMGTVIFFGVIIGVFYAYFMRPRQRPSRELISAMQYNLGELEDLSASELEALRDATTRVIDAQISKLKEKSSS
;
A
#
# COMPACT_ATOMS: atom_id res chain seq x y z
N MET A 1 -31.65 0.25 -50.54
CA MET A 1 -31.26 1.38 -49.68
C MET A 1 -31.84 1.11 -48.29
N SER A 2 -31.08 1.37 -47.22
CA SER A 2 -31.51 1.25 -45.80
C SER A 2 -31.15 -0.04 -45.04
N VAL A 3 -29.89 -0.48 -45.05
CA VAL A 3 -29.37 -1.39 -44.01
C VAL A 3 -27.93 -0.99 -43.65
N GLU A 4 -27.72 0.18 -43.04
CA GLU A 4 -26.36 0.54 -42.57
C GLU A 4 -26.31 1.59 -41.43
N VAL A 5 -27.36 1.72 -40.61
CA VAL A 5 -27.40 2.78 -39.56
C VAL A 5 -27.65 2.24 -38.15
N LYS A 6 -27.69 0.91 -37.93
CA LYS A 6 -28.05 0.35 -36.60
C LYS A 6 -26.89 0.15 -35.61
N GLU A 7 -25.64 0.12 -36.04
CA GLU A 7 -24.52 -0.15 -35.11
C GLU A 7 -23.96 1.09 -34.41
N GLY A 8 -24.27 2.30 -34.90
CA GLY A 8 -23.75 3.55 -34.34
C GLY A 8 -24.47 4.06 -33.09
N GLU A 9 -25.72 3.64 -32.83
CA GLU A 9 -26.56 4.25 -31.78
C GLU A 9 -26.28 3.71 -30.37
N GLU A 10 -25.74 2.51 -30.20
CA GLU A 10 -25.51 1.95 -28.85
C GLU A 10 -24.33 2.60 -28.09
N LEU A 11 -23.41 3.22 -28.82
CA LEU A 11 -22.20 3.85 -28.27
C LEU A 11 -22.45 5.23 -27.67
N PHE A 12 -23.64 5.81 -27.86
CA PHE A 12 -23.93 7.18 -27.46
C PHE A 12 -25.18 7.25 -26.58
N GLU A 13 -25.08 7.96 -25.46
CA GLU A 13 -26.19 8.24 -24.56
C GLU A 13 -26.72 9.67 -24.83
N ARG A 14 -28.03 9.83 -24.99
CA ARG A 14 -28.65 11.16 -25.15
C ARG A 14 -28.66 11.86 -23.80
N VAL A 15 -28.01 13.02 -23.73
CA VAL A 15 -27.99 13.87 -22.52
C VAL A 15 -29.05 14.95 -22.67
N ARG A 16 -29.61 15.43 -21.54
CA ARG A 16 -30.56 16.56 -21.55
C ARG A 16 -29.94 17.77 -22.26
N PRO A 17 -30.58 18.32 -23.30
CA PRO A 17 -30.02 19.42 -24.06
C PRO A 17 -30.16 20.75 -23.29
N LEU A 18 -29.19 21.65 -23.48
CA LEU A 18 -29.21 22.99 -22.87
C LEU A 18 -30.09 24.00 -23.63
N ARG A 19 -30.45 23.72 -24.88
CA ARG A 19 -31.29 24.58 -25.73
C ARG A 19 -32.40 23.74 -26.40
N PRO A 20 -33.61 24.30 -26.60
CA PRO A 20 -34.68 23.61 -27.29
C PRO A 20 -34.28 23.29 -28.74
N GLY A 21 -34.27 22.01 -29.12
CA GLY A 21 -33.98 21.54 -30.48
C GLY A 21 -32.64 20.85 -30.70
N ASP A 22 -31.69 20.99 -29.77
CA ASP A 22 -30.36 20.37 -29.92
C ASP A 22 -30.36 18.90 -29.44
N VAL A 23 -29.72 18.01 -30.21
CA VAL A 23 -29.51 16.60 -29.81
C VAL A 23 -28.04 16.41 -29.43
N ILE A 24 -27.76 16.32 -28.13
CA ILE A 24 -26.40 16.12 -27.62
C ILE A 24 -26.19 14.64 -27.32
N LEU A 25 -25.27 14.02 -28.06
CA LEU A 25 -24.88 12.62 -27.92
C LEU A 25 -23.55 12.51 -27.15
N ARG A 26 -23.55 11.84 -26.01
CA ARG A 26 -22.35 11.58 -25.21
C ARG A 26 -21.84 10.17 -25.47
N ARG A 27 -20.63 10.05 -26.04
CA ARG A 27 -19.97 8.75 -26.24
C ARG A 27 -19.75 8.04 -24.90
N LYS A 28 -20.28 6.83 -24.74
CA LYS A 28 -20.04 5.97 -23.56
C LYS A 28 -18.56 5.60 -23.53
N ARG A 29 -17.83 6.09 -22.51
CA ARG A 29 -16.45 5.63 -22.27
C ARG A 29 -16.51 4.18 -21.80
N PRO A 30 -15.78 3.24 -22.42
CA PRO A 30 -15.75 1.87 -21.93
C PRO A 30 -15.22 1.91 -20.50
N ARG A 31 -16.06 1.50 -19.53
CA ARG A 31 -15.61 1.32 -18.16
C ARG A 31 -14.59 0.19 -18.21
N ARG A 32 -13.30 0.53 -18.26
CA ARG A 32 -12.21 -0.42 -17.99
C ARG A 32 -12.58 -1.03 -16.63
N LYS A 33 -13.01 -2.30 -16.63
CA LYS A 33 -13.16 -3.05 -15.40
C LYS A 33 -11.77 -3.02 -14.79
N LEU A 34 -11.59 -2.18 -13.77
CA LEU A 34 -10.39 -2.20 -12.95
C LEU A 34 -10.31 -3.65 -12.48
N ARG A 35 -9.39 -4.44 -13.02
CA ARG A 35 -9.10 -5.77 -12.48
C ARG A 35 -8.41 -5.47 -11.15
N VAL A 36 -9.22 -5.25 -10.12
CA VAL A 36 -8.81 -5.24 -8.72
C VAL A 36 -8.63 -6.69 -8.27
N LEU A 37 -8.03 -7.52 -9.13
CA LEU A 37 -7.56 -8.82 -8.70
C LEU A 37 -6.23 -8.54 -8.02
N PRO A 38 -6.10 -8.78 -6.70
CA PRO A 38 -4.82 -8.68 -6.03
C PRO A 38 -3.84 -9.57 -6.80
N ASN A 39 -2.70 -9.01 -7.20
CA ASN A 39 -1.68 -9.81 -7.85
C ASN A 39 -1.00 -10.66 -6.77
N ILE A 40 -1.58 -11.83 -6.48
CA ILE A 40 -1.17 -12.75 -5.41
C ILE A 40 0.35 -13.03 -5.45
N PRO A 41 0.99 -13.27 -6.61
CA PRO A 41 2.44 -13.46 -6.69
C PRO A 41 3.24 -12.24 -6.21
N ALA A 42 2.78 -11.03 -6.54
CA ALA A 42 3.43 -9.80 -6.11
C ALA A 42 3.31 -9.60 -4.59
N MET A 43 2.17 -9.99 -4.00
CA MET A 43 1.96 -9.96 -2.55
C MET A 43 2.89 -10.92 -1.81
N VAL A 44 3.06 -12.15 -2.32
CA VAL A 44 3.95 -13.16 -1.72
C VAL A 44 5.41 -12.74 -1.83
N MET A 45 5.82 -12.19 -2.98
CA MET A 45 7.18 -11.70 -3.18
C MET A 45 7.49 -10.49 -2.29
N PHE A 46 6.50 -9.60 -2.10
CA PHE A 46 6.57 -8.49 -1.15
C PHE A 46 6.69 -8.99 0.30
N LEU A 47 5.86 -9.94 0.73
CA LEU A 47 5.94 -10.56 2.06
C LEU A 47 7.32 -11.17 2.31
N LYS A 48 7.89 -11.87 1.32
CA LYS A 48 9.24 -12.44 1.38
C LYS A 48 10.32 -11.36 1.55
N ASP A 49 10.21 -10.26 0.82
CA ASP A 49 11.20 -9.19 0.81
C ASP A 49 11.09 -8.27 2.04
N VAL A 50 9.89 -8.07 2.58
CA VAL A 50 9.70 -7.42 3.90
C VAL A 50 10.20 -8.35 5.01
N SER A 51 9.91 -9.65 4.94
CA SER A 51 10.40 -10.63 5.91
C SER A 51 11.93 -10.75 5.94
N ALA A 52 12.63 -10.48 4.84
CA ALA A 52 14.09 -10.56 4.77
C ALA A 52 14.80 -9.34 5.37
N ARG A 53 14.11 -8.19 5.50
CA ARG A 53 14.70 -6.91 5.91
C ARG A 53 14.04 -6.28 7.13
N THR A 54 12.89 -6.80 7.54
CA THR A 54 12.11 -6.33 8.69
C THR A 54 11.93 -7.51 9.64
N PRO A 55 12.06 -7.34 10.97
CA PRO A 55 11.90 -8.42 11.96
C PRO A 55 10.43 -8.85 12.12
N LEU A 56 9.68 -9.04 11.02
CA LEU A 56 8.28 -9.45 11.02
C LEU A 56 8.10 -10.88 11.52
N ILE A 57 8.91 -11.83 11.04
CA ILE A 57 8.85 -13.22 11.51
C ILE A 57 9.04 -13.31 13.03
N PRO A 58 10.13 -12.77 13.62
CA PRO A 58 10.31 -12.87 15.06
C PRO A 58 9.24 -12.11 15.85
N LEU A 59 8.68 -11.02 15.30
CA LEU A 59 7.57 -10.28 15.90
C LEU A 59 6.24 -11.06 15.87
N LEU A 60 5.96 -11.79 14.79
CA LEU A 60 4.79 -12.67 14.69
C LEU A 60 4.95 -13.87 15.61
N LEU A 61 6.14 -14.48 15.66
CA LEU A 61 6.43 -15.58 16.58
C LEU A 61 6.32 -15.12 18.04
N SER A 62 6.80 -13.93 18.38
CA SER A 62 6.66 -13.38 19.73
C SER A 62 5.21 -13.07 20.06
N LEU A 63 4.42 -12.55 19.11
CA LEU A 63 2.99 -12.34 19.30
C LEU A 63 2.25 -13.66 19.58
N VAL A 64 2.52 -14.69 18.78
CA VAL A 64 1.92 -16.02 18.99
C VAL A 64 2.38 -16.61 20.33
N GLY A 65 3.66 -16.49 20.68
CA GLY A 65 4.19 -16.96 21.96
C GLY A 65 3.55 -16.27 23.15
N LEU A 66 3.40 -14.95 23.10
CA LEU A 66 2.71 -14.16 24.12
C LEU A 66 1.22 -14.55 24.21
N TRP A 67 0.55 -14.73 23.07
CA TRP A 67 -0.85 -15.18 23.04
C TRP A 67 -1.03 -16.51 23.78
N LEU A 68 -0.21 -17.52 23.45
CA LEU A 68 -0.26 -18.83 24.11
C LEU A 68 0.00 -18.72 25.63
N LEU A 69 0.96 -17.89 26.03
CA LEU A 69 1.33 -17.67 27.43
C LEU A 69 0.23 -16.98 28.22
N PHE A 70 -0.37 -15.92 27.69
CA PHE A 70 -1.46 -15.20 28.34
C PHE A 70 -2.74 -16.04 28.40
N SER A 71 -3.04 -16.81 27.36
CA SER A 71 -4.14 -17.79 27.40
C SER A 71 -3.91 -18.87 28.45
N PHE A 72 -2.66 -19.29 28.66
CA PHE A 72 -2.35 -20.28 29.70
C PHE A 72 -2.52 -19.69 31.10
N GLY A 73 -2.07 -18.45 31.31
CA GLY A 73 -2.29 -17.71 32.55
C GLY A 73 -3.79 -17.51 32.86
N LEU A 74 -4.58 -17.16 31.85
CA LEU A 74 -6.04 -17.05 31.98
C LEU A 74 -6.69 -18.39 32.32
N TYR A 75 -6.30 -19.45 31.62
CA TYR A 75 -6.78 -20.80 31.93
C TYR A 75 -6.49 -21.18 33.37
N LEU A 76 -5.26 -20.97 33.85
CA LEU A 76 -4.89 -21.32 35.22
C LEU A 76 -5.64 -20.49 36.27
N ALA A 77 -5.89 -19.21 35.97
CA ALA A 77 -6.62 -18.32 36.87
C ALA A 77 -8.13 -18.65 36.94
N GLU A 78 -8.73 -19.05 35.83
CA GLU A 78 -10.19 -19.25 35.72
C GLU A 78 -10.63 -20.71 35.91
N ARG A 79 -9.70 -21.67 35.84
CA ARG A 79 -9.99 -23.10 35.99
C ARG A 79 -10.65 -23.39 37.34
N GLY A 80 -11.86 -23.93 37.29
CA GLY A 80 -12.63 -24.32 38.48
C GLY A 80 -13.44 -23.19 39.12
N VAL A 81 -13.43 -21.98 38.52
CA VAL A 81 -14.24 -20.84 38.97
C VAL A 81 -15.21 -20.38 37.88
N SER A 82 -14.76 -20.35 36.62
CA SER A 82 -15.59 -19.95 35.48
C SER A 82 -16.29 -21.14 34.84
N GLU A 83 -17.58 -21.00 34.50
CA GLU A 83 -18.36 -22.01 33.77
C GLU A 83 -18.09 -22.01 32.26
N GLN A 84 -17.64 -20.89 31.66
CA GLN A 84 -17.29 -20.83 30.23
C GLN A 84 -15.78 -20.90 29.95
N LEU A 85 -14.89 -20.47 30.86
CA LEU A 85 -13.44 -20.63 30.71
C LEU A 85 -12.95 -21.90 31.41
N THR A 86 -13.48 -23.05 30.98
CA THR A 86 -13.17 -24.35 31.62
C THR A 86 -12.01 -25.08 30.95
N SER A 87 -11.78 -24.85 29.65
CA SER A 87 -10.71 -25.48 28.89
C SER A 87 -9.66 -24.47 28.42
N TYR A 88 -8.47 -24.97 28.07
CA TYR A 88 -7.43 -24.13 27.47
C TYR A 88 -7.86 -23.57 26.10
N GLY A 89 -8.69 -24.31 25.35
CA GLY A 89 -9.24 -23.85 24.07
C GLY A 89 -10.13 -22.62 24.21
N ASP A 90 -10.94 -22.56 25.27
CA ASP A 90 -11.81 -21.41 25.56
C ASP A 90 -10.97 -20.17 25.90
N ALA A 91 -9.88 -20.35 26.66
CA ALA A 91 -8.94 -19.28 26.96
C ALA A 91 -8.21 -18.77 25.70
N LEU A 92 -7.82 -19.66 24.79
CA LEU A 92 -7.22 -19.28 23.50
C LEU A 92 -8.18 -18.45 22.65
N TRP A 93 -9.43 -18.90 22.53
CA TRP A 93 -10.49 -18.20 21.80
C TRP A 93 -10.76 -16.82 22.40
N TRP A 94 -10.89 -16.75 23.73
CA TRP A 94 -11.09 -15.49 24.44
C TRP A 94 -9.92 -14.52 24.20
N SER A 95 -8.69 -14.97 24.39
CA SER A 95 -7.49 -14.15 24.21
C SER A 95 -7.34 -13.68 22.76
N PHE A 96 -7.69 -14.52 21.78
CA PHE A 96 -7.65 -14.12 20.37
C PHE A 96 -8.61 -12.97 20.10
N GLY A 97 -9.87 -13.09 20.55
CA GLY A 97 -10.87 -12.03 20.42
C GLY A 97 -10.48 -10.74 21.14
N ALA A 98 -9.82 -10.85 22.30
CA ALA A 98 -9.34 -9.70 23.07
C ALA A 98 -8.23 -8.92 22.34
N MET A 99 -7.30 -9.63 21.67
CA MET A 99 -6.16 -9.04 20.95
C MET A 99 -6.58 -8.19 19.74
N HIS A 100 -7.59 -8.63 18.99
CA HIS A 100 -8.04 -7.92 17.79
C HIS A 100 -9.32 -7.11 18.02
N THR A 101 -9.63 -6.82 19.29
CA THR A 101 -10.77 -5.98 19.72
C THR A 101 -12.15 -6.47 19.29
N MET A 102 -12.35 -7.79 19.12
CA MET A 102 -13.66 -8.34 18.73
C MET A 102 -14.77 -8.00 19.72
N GLY A 103 -14.44 -7.94 21.01
CA GLY A 103 -15.39 -7.61 22.07
C GLY A 103 -16.50 -8.65 22.31
N VAL A 104 -16.50 -9.79 21.62
CA VAL A 104 -17.52 -10.85 21.75
C VAL A 104 -17.02 -11.98 22.65
N ASN A 105 -16.75 -11.63 23.91
CA ASN A 105 -16.23 -12.61 24.86
C ASN A 105 -17.00 -12.55 26.18
N ASN A 106 -18.34 -12.50 26.11
CA ASN A 106 -19.15 -12.57 27.32
C ASN A 106 -19.46 -14.03 27.67
N PRO A 107 -19.13 -14.50 28.88
CA PRO A 107 -18.42 -13.78 29.94
C PRO A 107 -16.90 -13.91 29.83
N GLY A 108 -16.24 -12.86 30.27
CA GLY A 108 -14.79 -12.83 30.40
C GLY A 108 -14.32 -13.39 31.74
N PRO A 109 -13.02 -13.22 32.05
CA PRO A 109 -12.46 -13.68 33.31
C PRO A 109 -13.24 -13.10 34.50
N VAL A 110 -13.69 -14.00 35.38
CA VAL A 110 -14.44 -13.65 36.58
C VAL A 110 -13.51 -13.45 37.77
N THR A 111 -12.36 -14.11 37.79
CA THR A 111 -11.38 -13.97 38.87
C THR A 111 -10.66 -12.63 38.81
N VAL A 112 -10.26 -12.11 39.98
CA VAL A 112 -9.48 -10.85 40.06
C VAL A 112 -8.15 -11.00 39.30
N VAL A 113 -7.48 -12.14 39.47
CA VAL A 113 -6.21 -12.44 38.79
C VAL A 113 -6.42 -12.54 37.27
N GLY A 114 -7.46 -13.26 36.83
CA GLY A 114 -7.79 -13.39 35.41
C GLY A 114 -8.12 -12.05 34.76
N ARG A 115 -8.81 -11.14 35.46
CA ARG A 115 -9.08 -9.78 34.96
C ARG A 115 -7.82 -8.95 34.78
N VAL A 116 -6.86 -9.06 35.69
CA VAL A 116 -5.56 -8.37 35.55
C VAL A 116 -4.79 -8.93 34.36
N ILE A 117 -4.67 -10.26 34.24
CA ILE A 117 -4.00 -10.92 33.12
C ILE A 117 -4.67 -10.55 31.79
N GLY A 118 -6.00 -10.64 31.74
CA GLY A 118 -6.81 -10.31 30.56
C GLY A 118 -6.72 -8.83 30.18
N GLY A 119 -6.66 -7.92 31.15
CA GLY A 119 -6.47 -6.49 30.91
C GLY A 119 -5.10 -6.15 30.34
N ILE A 120 -4.03 -6.74 30.91
CA ILE A 120 -2.66 -6.61 30.38
C ILE A 120 -2.61 -7.15 28.95
N TRP A 121 -3.17 -8.34 28.72
CA TRP A 121 -3.25 -8.94 27.38
C TRP A 121 -4.05 -8.10 26.40
N GLY A 122 -5.18 -7.52 26.82
CA GLY A 122 -6.01 -6.68 25.96
C GLY A 122 -5.25 -5.46 25.44
N ILE A 123 -4.49 -4.78 26.31
CA ILE A 123 -3.68 -3.62 25.92
C ILE A 123 -2.49 -4.07 25.06
N MET A 124 -1.67 -5.00 25.56
CA MET A 124 -0.45 -5.43 24.87
C MET A 124 -0.75 -6.10 23.54
N GLY A 125 -1.70 -7.04 23.53
CA GLY A 125 -2.13 -7.77 22.35
C GLY A 125 -2.62 -6.83 21.25
N THR A 126 -3.47 -5.86 21.59
CA THR A 126 -3.98 -4.86 20.63
C THR A 126 -2.85 -4.03 20.02
N VAL A 127 -1.95 -3.50 20.85
CA VAL A 127 -0.82 -2.67 20.38
C VAL A 127 0.08 -3.46 19.44
N ILE A 128 0.42 -4.70 19.79
CA ILE A 128 1.31 -5.53 18.97
C ILE A 128 0.61 -5.95 17.68
N PHE A 129 -0.66 -6.40 17.76
CA PHE A 129 -1.43 -6.85 16.59
C PHE A 129 -1.60 -5.76 15.55
N PHE A 130 -2.12 -4.59 15.95
CA PHE A 130 -2.27 -3.46 15.03
C PHE A 130 -0.92 -2.85 14.63
N GLY A 131 0.07 -2.85 15.53
CA GLY A 131 1.42 -2.40 15.24
C GLY A 131 2.07 -3.21 14.11
N VAL A 132 1.88 -4.53 14.09
CA VAL A 132 2.34 -5.40 12.99
C VAL A 132 1.66 -5.01 11.67
N ILE A 133 0.34 -4.86 11.67
CA ILE A 133 -0.42 -4.50 10.45
C ILE A 133 0.06 -3.15 9.91
N ILE A 134 0.11 -2.13 10.77
CA ILE A 134 0.57 -0.78 10.41
C ILE A 134 2.02 -0.82 9.91
N GLY A 135 2.89 -1.59 10.57
CA GLY A 135 4.28 -1.77 10.16
C GLY A 135 4.42 -2.38 8.76
N VAL A 136 3.58 -3.36 8.41
CA VAL A 136 3.53 -3.93 7.06
C VAL A 136 3.08 -2.89 6.04
N PHE A 137 2.02 -2.13 6.33
CA PHE A 137 1.56 -1.04 5.46
C PHE A 137 2.62 0.05 5.27
N TYR A 138 3.29 0.45 6.36
CA TYR A 138 4.39 1.41 6.31
C TYR A 138 5.55 0.87 5.47
N ALA A 139 5.96 -0.38 5.65
CA ALA A 139 6.99 -1.01 4.83
C ALA A 139 6.57 -1.10 3.35
N TYR A 140 5.27 -1.24 3.05
CA TYR A 140 4.76 -1.27 1.69
C TYR A 140 4.81 0.12 1.02
N PHE A 141 4.25 1.13 1.67
CA PHE A 141 4.10 2.46 1.09
C PHE A 141 5.35 3.34 1.22
N MET A 142 6.08 3.20 2.32
CA MET A 142 7.20 4.06 2.67
C MET A 142 8.54 3.50 2.22
N ARG A 143 8.56 2.35 1.52
CA ARG A 143 9.75 1.91 0.79
C ARG A 143 10.17 3.06 -0.13
N PRO A 144 11.30 3.73 0.15
CA PRO A 144 11.81 4.71 -0.77
C PRO A 144 11.96 3.96 -2.07
N ARG A 145 11.37 4.48 -3.13
CA ARG A 145 11.66 4.06 -4.49
C ARG A 145 13.12 4.42 -4.71
N GLN A 146 14.04 3.65 -4.12
CA GLN A 146 15.46 3.68 -4.38
C GLN A 146 15.59 3.18 -5.80
N ARG A 147 15.26 4.07 -6.74
CA ARG A 147 15.88 4.03 -8.06
C ARG A 147 17.37 4.02 -7.79
N PRO A 148 18.13 3.14 -8.45
CA PRO A 148 19.52 2.91 -8.13
C PRO A 148 20.27 4.21 -8.38
N SER A 149 20.49 4.99 -7.32
CA SER A 149 21.33 6.20 -7.38
C SER A 149 22.71 5.85 -7.93
N ARG A 150 23.15 4.60 -7.79
CA ARG A 150 24.38 4.08 -8.38
C ARG A 150 24.40 4.07 -9.90
N GLU A 151 23.31 3.69 -10.57
CA GLU A 151 23.25 3.73 -12.05
C GLU A 151 23.23 5.17 -12.56
N LEU A 152 22.54 6.07 -11.84
CA LEU A 152 22.53 7.50 -12.15
C LEU A 152 23.92 8.14 -11.92
N ILE A 153 24.59 7.81 -10.82
CA ILE A 153 25.94 8.31 -10.51
C ILE A 153 26.96 7.77 -11.51
N SER A 154 26.90 6.48 -11.87
CA SER A 154 27.81 5.90 -12.87
C SER A 154 27.55 6.46 -14.27
N ALA A 155 26.29 6.66 -14.66
CA ALA A 155 25.96 7.30 -15.93
C ALA A 155 26.44 8.76 -15.97
N MET A 156 26.31 9.50 -14.87
CA MET A 156 26.86 10.86 -14.75
C MET A 156 28.38 10.84 -14.83
N GLN A 157 29.07 9.95 -14.11
CA GLN A 157 30.53 9.85 -14.16
C GLN A 157 31.05 9.42 -15.53
N TYR A 158 30.40 8.47 -16.18
CA TYR A 158 30.74 8.03 -17.54
C TYR A 158 30.59 9.18 -18.54
N ASN A 159 29.45 9.87 -18.53
CA ASN A 159 29.21 11.01 -19.40
C ASN A 159 30.17 12.18 -19.11
N LEU A 160 30.54 12.42 -17.85
CA LEU A 160 31.48 13.47 -17.48
C LEU A 160 32.92 13.14 -17.87
N GLY A 161 33.33 11.87 -17.77
CA GLY A 161 34.63 11.42 -18.26
C GLY A 161 34.76 11.55 -19.78
N GLU A 162 33.69 11.26 -20.52
CA GLU A 162 33.65 11.45 -21.98
C GLU A 162 33.74 12.93 -22.39
N LEU A 163 33.35 13.87 -21.50
CA LEU A 163 33.51 15.30 -21.73
C LEU A 163 34.93 15.81 -21.43
N GLU A 164 35.69 15.16 -20.54
CA GLU A 164 37.09 15.50 -20.24
C GLU A 164 38.04 15.09 -21.37
N ASP A 165 37.68 14.05 -22.15
CA ASP A 165 38.46 13.56 -23.29
C ASP A 165 38.20 14.33 -24.61
N LEU A 166 37.24 15.26 -24.64
CA LEU A 166 36.95 16.08 -25.83
C LEU A 166 38.02 17.14 -26.08
N SER A 167 38.38 17.36 -27.35
CA SER A 167 39.25 18.47 -27.71
C SER A 167 38.56 19.82 -27.44
N ALA A 168 39.33 20.87 -27.11
CA ALA A 168 38.77 22.18 -26.75
C ALA A 168 37.78 22.76 -27.77
N SER A 169 37.99 22.47 -29.07
CA SER A 169 37.08 22.86 -30.16
C SER A 169 35.74 22.11 -30.15
N GLU A 170 35.72 20.85 -29.73
CA GLU A 170 34.48 20.04 -29.68
C GLU A 170 33.64 20.40 -28.45
N LEU A 171 34.30 20.68 -27.32
CA LEU A 171 33.63 21.19 -26.12
C LEU A 171 32.95 22.53 -26.39
N GLU A 172 33.59 23.41 -27.15
CA GLU A 172 33.04 24.71 -27.54
C GLU A 172 31.84 24.56 -28.48
N ALA A 173 31.88 23.62 -29.42
CA ALA A 173 30.75 23.29 -30.29
C ALA A 173 29.54 22.74 -29.51
N LEU A 174 29.78 21.87 -28.50
CA LEU A 174 28.73 21.30 -27.66
C LEU A 174 28.10 22.37 -26.74
N ARG A 175 28.91 23.28 -26.19
CA ARG A 175 28.44 24.45 -25.42
C ARG A 175 27.51 25.30 -26.27
N ASP A 176 27.92 25.65 -27.47
CA ASP A 176 27.13 26.50 -28.37
C ASP A 176 25.83 25.83 -28.81
N ALA A 177 25.85 24.53 -29.09
CA ALA A 177 24.64 23.76 -29.40
C ALA A 177 23.67 23.73 -28.21
N THR A 178 24.19 23.53 -26.99
CA THR A 178 23.37 23.50 -25.77
C THR A 178 22.73 24.85 -25.49
N THR A 179 23.49 25.94 -25.59
CA THR A 179 22.99 27.31 -25.41
C THR A 179 21.88 27.63 -26.41
N ARG A 180 22.04 27.25 -27.68
CA ARG A 180 21.00 27.45 -28.71
C ARG A 180 19.71 26.69 -28.39
N VAL A 181 19.81 25.47 -27.86
CA VAL A 181 18.63 24.67 -27.49
C VAL A 181 17.91 25.28 -26.28
N ILE A 182 18.67 25.73 -25.27
CA ILE A 182 18.11 26.39 -24.08
C ILE A 182 17.35 27.67 -24.49
N ASP A 183 17.97 28.51 -25.32
CA ASP A 183 17.34 29.74 -25.81
C ASP A 183 16.08 29.47 -26.63
N ALA A 184 16.09 28.43 -27.47
CA ALA A 184 14.94 28.01 -28.25
C ALA A 184 13.78 27.46 -27.38
N GLN A 185 14.08 26.86 -26.22
CA GLN A 185 13.04 26.45 -25.27
C GLN A 185 12.50 27.63 -24.47
N ILE A 186 13.36 28.58 -24.07
CA ILE A 186 12.95 29.80 -23.37
C ILE A 186 12.04 30.65 -24.26
N SER A 187 12.34 30.77 -25.56
CA SER A 187 11.50 31.53 -26.51
C SER A 187 10.13 30.86 -26.70
N LYS A 188 10.08 29.54 -26.90
CA LYS A 188 8.81 28.77 -26.98
C LYS A 188 7.97 28.88 -25.72
N LEU A 189 8.59 28.90 -24.53
CA LEU A 189 7.87 29.07 -23.26
C LEU A 189 7.32 30.48 -23.11
N LYS A 190 8.05 31.51 -23.55
CA LYS A 190 7.57 32.89 -23.55
C LYS A 190 6.36 33.07 -24.48
N GLU A 191 6.42 32.59 -25.71
CA GLU A 191 5.30 32.62 -26.67
C GLU A 191 4.06 31.91 -26.12
N LYS A 192 4.24 30.76 -25.47
CA LYS A 192 3.12 30.00 -24.88
C LYS A 192 2.51 30.67 -23.64
N SER A 193 3.25 31.56 -22.95
CA SER A 193 2.73 32.30 -21.79
C SER A 193 2.04 33.63 -22.17
N SER A 194 2.21 34.11 -23.40
CA SER A 194 1.58 35.32 -23.93
C SER A 194 0.33 35.07 -24.79
N SER A 195 -0.16 33.83 -24.85
CA SER A 195 -1.45 33.39 -25.43
C SER A 195 -2.34 32.84 -24.34
#